data_AF-A0A7C7NIK5-F1
#
_entry.id   AF-A0A7C7NIK5-F1
#
_cell.length_a   1.000
_cell.length_b   1.000
_cell.length_c   1.000
_cell.angle_alpha   90.00
_cell.angle_beta   90.00
_cell.angle_gamma   90.00
#
_symmetry.space_group_name_H-M   'P 1'
#
loop_
_entity.id
_entity.type
_entity.pdbx_description
1 polymer ?
#
loop_
_entity_poly.entity_id
_entity_poly.type
_entity_poly.pdbx_seq_one_letter_code
_entity_poly.pdbx_strand_id
1 'polypeptide(L)'
;MNLLKKRRPKFLFNNKEIGIACEYNGKQHYNYTPYFHRGGIKDFTDQQERDNLKRRVCKKLGIVLIEIPYTVKLENIRDVIKQELNKNGFKV
;
A
#
# COMPACT_ATOMS: atom_id res chain seq x y z
N MET A 1 -6.04 22.20 2.69
CA MET A 1 -6.36 21.12 3.66
C MET A 1 -5.30 20.02 3.56
N ASN A 2 -4.24 20.12 4.38
CA ASN A 2 -3.03 19.30 4.31
C ASN A 2 -3.21 17.97 5.09
N LEU A 3 -4.00 17.05 4.54
CA LEU A 3 -4.21 15.71 5.13
C LEU A 3 -2.97 14.80 5.03
N LEU A 4 -1.95 15.19 4.26
CA LEU A 4 -0.73 14.42 4.04
C LEU A 4 0.35 14.62 5.12
N LYS A 5 0.18 15.57 6.06
CA LYS A 5 1.25 15.93 7.00
C LYS A 5 1.36 15.08 8.26
N LYS A 6 0.44 14.14 8.54
CA LYS A 6 0.36 13.54 9.89
C LYS A 6 0.78 12.08 10.09
N ARG A 7 1.20 11.32 9.08
CA ARG A 7 1.95 10.06 9.27
C ARG A 7 2.36 9.49 7.92
N ARG A 8 3.67 9.41 7.68
CA ARG A 8 4.26 8.79 6.48
C ARG A 8 3.80 7.32 6.40
N PRO A 9 3.10 6.89 5.34
CA PRO A 9 2.90 5.48 5.07
C PRO A 9 4.27 4.81 4.95
N LYS A 10 4.40 3.62 5.55
CA LYS A 10 5.62 2.82 5.51
C LYS A 10 5.92 2.52 4.04
N PHE A 11 6.89 3.25 3.49
CA PHE A 11 7.44 3.14 2.15
C PHE A 11 6.45 3.41 1.00
N LEU A 12 6.14 4.68 0.77
CA LEU A 12 5.65 5.15 -0.54
C LEU A 12 6.83 5.76 -1.31
N PHE A 13 7.29 5.08 -2.37
CA PHE A 13 8.07 5.73 -3.41
C PHE A 13 7.09 6.30 -4.44
N ASN A 14 7.04 7.63 -4.56
CA ASN A 14 6.21 8.31 -5.55
C ASN A 14 7.13 8.92 -6.60
N ASN A 15 7.12 8.39 -7.82
CA ASN A 15 7.66 9.09 -8.97
C ASN A 15 6.53 9.87 -9.65
N LYS A 16 6.49 11.19 -9.43
CA LYS A 16 5.44 12.08 -9.93
C LYS A 16 5.32 12.08 -11.46
N GLU A 17 6.37 11.71 -12.18
CA GLU A 17 6.34 11.61 -13.65
C GLU A 17 5.66 10.33 -14.14
N ILE A 18 5.63 9.27 -13.31
CA ILE A 18 5.17 7.93 -13.70
C ILE A 18 3.85 7.57 -12.98
N GLY A 19 3.49 8.25 -11.90
CA GLY A 19 2.23 8.04 -11.19
C GLY A 19 2.13 6.64 -10.57
N ILE A 20 3.17 6.20 -9.87
CA ILE A 20 3.22 4.87 -9.25
C ILE A 20 3.55 5.00 -7.77
N ALA A 21 2.85 4.20 -6.96
CA ALA A 21 3.12 3.96 -5.56
C ALA A 21 3.23 2.45 -5.32
N CYS A 22 4.10 2.03 -4.41
CA CYS A 22 4.23 0.63 -4.01
C CYS A 22 4.15 0.55 -2.48
N GLU A 23 3.51 -0.47 -1.91
CA GLU A 23 3.44 -0.71 -0.48
C GLU A 23 3.57 -2.22 -0.17
N TYR A 24 4.45 -2.58 0.77
CA TYR A 24 4.57 -3.95 1.26
C TYR A 24 3.71 -4.15 2.50
N ASN A 25 2.58 -4.83 2.34
CA ASN A 25 1.56 -4.98 3.36
C ASN A 25 1.87 -6.16 4.29
N GLY A 26 2.26 -5.83 5.52
CA GLY A 26 2.44 -6.81 6.60
C GLY A 26 1.15 -7.54 7.00
N LYS A 27 1.26 -8.62 7.79
CA LYS A 27 0.12 -9.41 8.27
C LYS A 27 -0.96 -8.56 8.97
N GLN A 28 -0.56 -7.47 9.63
CA GLN A 28 -1.47 -6.54 10.30
C GLN A 28 -2.50 -5.88 9.36
N HIS A 29 -2.24 -5.81 8.05
CA HIS A 29 -3.20 -5.24 7.09
C HIS A 29 -4.36 -6.20 6.78
N TYR A 30 -4.17 -7.50 7.03
CA TYR A 30 -5.12 -8.55 6.63
C TYR A 30 -5.79 -9.20 7.83
N ASN A 31 -5.06 -9.33 8.95
CA ASN A 31 -5.51 -10.06 10.12
C ASN A 31 -5.31 -9.25 11.39
N TYR A 32 -6.32 -9.29 12.27
CA TYR A 32 -6.16 -8.77 13.61
C TYR A 32 -5.01 -9.50 14.32
N THR A 33 -3.99 -8.76 14.73
CA THR A 33 -2.85 -9.27 15.50
C THR A 33 -2.70 -8.41 16.76
N PRO A 34 -2.92 -8.95 17.97
CA PRO A 34 -2.88 -8.16 19.22
C PRO A 34 -1.59 -7.36 19.40
N TYR A 35 -0.45 -7.91 18.96
CA TYR A 35 0.84 -7.21 19.00
C TYR A 35 0.83 -5.89 18.20
N PHE A 36 0.16 -5.86 17.05
CA PHE A 36 0.07 -4.70 16.16
C PHE A 36 -1.17 -3.83 16.44
N HIS A 37 -2.21 -4.38 17.07
CA HIS A 37 -3.49 -3.73 17.32
C HIS A 37 -3.79 -3.68 18.83
N ARG A 38 -2.98 -2.92 19.56
CA ARG A 38 -3.05 -2.85 21.03
C ARG A 38 -4.36 -2.22 21.53
N GLY A 39 -4.96 -1.32 20.75
CA GLY A 39 -6.29 -0.77 20.95
C GLY A 39 -7.43 -1.70 20.52
N GLY A 40 -7.12 -2.99 20.28
CA GLY A 40 -8.10 -4.00 19.94
C GLY A 40 -8.59 -3.89 18.51
N ILE A 41 -9.79 -4.42 18.25
CA ILE A 41 -10.35 -4.52 16.91
C ILE A 41 -10.50 -3.15 16.22
N LYS A 42 -10.69 -2.08 17.01
CA LYS A 42 -10.80 -0.72 16.49
C LYS A 42 -9.54 -0.31 15.72
N ASP A 43 -8.35 -0.61 16.24
CA ASP A 43 -7.09 -0.28 15.56
C ASP A 43 -6.98 -0.96 14.19
N PHE A 44 -7.45 -2.20 14.11
CA PHE A 44 -7.48 -2.98 12.86
C PHE A 44 -8.50 -2.41 11.86
N THR A 45 -9.71 -2.07 12.31
CA THR A 45 -10.72 -1.43 11.47
C THR A 45 -10.23 -0.07 10.96
N ASP A 46 -9.68 0.77 11.85
CA ASP A 46 -9.11 2.06 11.48
C ASP A 46 -7.95 1.89 10.48
N GLN A 47 -7.17 0.80 10.57
CA GLN A 47 -6.12 0.48 9.61
C GLN A 47 -6.68 0.13 8.23
N GLN A 48 -7.69 -0.73 8.16
CA GLN A 48 -8.37 -1.07 6.91
C GLN A 48 -9.03 0.16 6.26
N GLU A 49 -9.61 1.05 7.05
CA GLU A 49 -10.17 2.32 6.56
C GLU A 49 -9.10 3.21 5.93
N ARG A 50 -7.93 3.34 6.57
CA ARG A 50 -6.79 4.08 6.03
C ARG A 50 -6.26 3.45 4.74
N ASP A 51 -6.20 2.13 4.67
CA ASP A 51 -5.79 1.41 3.45
C ASP A 51 -6.77 1.66 2.30
N ASN A 52 -8.07 1.59 2.57
CA ASN A 52 -9.10 1.91 1.60
C ASN A 52 -9.09 3.37 1.17
N LEU A 53 -8.75 4.30 2.07
CA LEU A 53 -8.58 5.71 1.73
C LEU A 53 -7.37 5.91 0.80
N LYS A 54 -6.23 5.25 1.08
CA LYS A 54 -5.05 5.29 0.20
C LYS A 54 -5.39 4.82 -1.21
N ARG A 55 -6.07 3.68 -1.35
CA ARG A 55 -6.54 3.16 -2.66
C ARG A 55 -7.41 4.17 -3.40
N ARG A 56 -8.39 4.76 -2.72
CA ARG A 56 -9.30 5.77 -3.29
C ARG A 56 -8.55 7.03 -3.74
N VAL A 57 -7.62 7.52 -2.93
CA VAL A 57 -6.82 8.71 -3.24
C VAL A 57 -5.88 8.45 -4.41
N CYS A 58 -5.19 7.30 -4.44
CA CYS A 58 -4.30 6.94 -5.55
C CYS A 58 -5.10 6.86 -6.86
N LYS A 59 -6.24 6.16 -6.85
CA LYS A 59 -7.15 6.10 -8.01
C LYS A 59 -7.60 7.48 -8.47
N LYS A 60 -7.97 8.38 -7.55
CA LYS A 60 -8.39 9.76 -7.88
C LYS A 60 -7.27 10.59 -8.51
N LEU A 61 -6.03 10.35 -8.12
CA LEU A 61 -4.85 11.07 -8.62
C LEU A 61 -4.23 10.43 -9.87
N GLY A 62 -4.82 9.35 -10.40
CA GLY A 62 -4.21 8.59 -11.50
C GLY A 62 -2.93 7.85 -11.10
N ILE A 63 -2.74 7.60 -9.80
CA ILE A 63 -1.59 6.87 -9.28
C ILE A 63 -1.92 5.38 -9.21
N VAL A 64 -1.11 4.55 -9.86
CA VAL A 64 -1.15 3.09 -9.74
C VAL A 64 -0.51 2.68 -8.41
N LEU A 65 -1.33 2.14 -7.51
CA LEU A 65 -0.88 1.64 -6.22
C LEU A 65 -0.68 0.12 -6.30
N ILE A 66 0.57 -0.32 -6.21
CA ILE A 66 0.98 -1.73 -6.18
C ILE A 66 1.10 -2.16 -4.71
N GLU A 67 0.24 -3.07 -4.28
CA GLU A 67 0.26 -3.61 -2.91
C GLU A 67 0.79 -5.04 -2.91
N ILE A 68 1.92 -5.24 -2.24
CA ILE A 68 2.61 -6.53 -2.17
C ILE A 68 2.31 -7.17 -0.82
N PRO A 69 1.59 -8.30 -0.75
CA PRO A 69 1.28 -8.93 0.52
C PRO A 69 2.54 -9.56 1.14
N TYR A 70 2.58 -9.61 2.47
CA TYR A 70 3.69 -10.20 3.24
C TYR A 70 3.97 -11.69 2.95
N THR A 71 3.08 -12.36 2.23
CA THR A 71 3.23 -13.73 1.76
C THR A 71 4.18 -13.85 0.56
N VAL A 72 4.50 -12.74 -0.10
CA VAL A 72 5.47 -12.69 -1.20
C VAL A 72 6.88 -12.66 -0.62
N LYS A 73 7.68 -13.68 -0.96
CA LYS A 73 9.11 -13.73 -0.59
C LYS A 73 9.89 -12.59 -1.24
N LEU A 74 10.95 -12.15 -0.56
CA LEU A 74 11.80 -11.04 -1.01
C LEU A 74 12.35 -11.26 -2.43
N GLU A 75 12.77 -12.49 -2.77
CA GLU A 75 13.25 -12.83 -4.12
C GLU A 75 12.20 -12.60 -5.22
N ASN A 76 10.92 -12.71 -4.89
CA ASN A 76 9.81 -12.62 -5.85
C ASN A 76 9.22 -11.22 -5.95
N ILE A 77 9.58 -10.30 -5.05
CA ILE A 77 9.04 -8.93 -5.01
C ILE A 77 9.24 -8.21 -6.35
N ARG A 78 10.42 -8.37 -6.96
CA ARG A 78 10.75 -7.75 -8.25
C ARG A 78 9.79 -8.22 -9.35
N ASP A 79 9.52 -9.52 -9.41
CA ASP A 79 8.69 -10.10 -10.47
C ASP A 79 7.23 -9.70 -10.29
N VAL A 80 6.74 -9.66 -9.05
CA VAL A 80 5.39 -9.15 -8.74
C VAL A 80 5.27 -7.69 -9.18
N ILE A 81 6.24 -6.83 -8.85
CA ILE A 81 6.22 -5.43 -9.28
C ILE A 81 6.18 -5.34 -10.80
N LYS A 82 7.05 -6.07 -11.51
CA LYS A 82 7.07 -6.07 -12.99
C LYS A 82 5.74 -6.51 -13.59
N GLN A 83 5.12 -7.55 -13.05
CA GLN A 83 3.81 -8.01 -13.51
C GLN A 83 2.74 -6.94 -13.32
N GLU A 84 2.69 -6.31 -12.14
CA GLU A 84 1.74 -5.24 -11.87
C GLU A 84 1.97 -4.00 -12.75
N LEU A 85 3.23 -3.63 -13.00
CA LEU A 85 3.57 -2.57 -13.94
C LEU A 85 3.08 -2.86 -15.35
N ASN A 86 3.37 -4.06 -15.89
CA ASN A 86 2.93 -4.47 -17.21
C ASN A 86 1.40 -4.52 -17.34
N LYS A 87 0.68 -5.03 -16.32
CA LYS A 87 -0.79 -5.02 -16.27
C LYS A 87 -1.38 -3.62 -16.33
N ASN A 88 -0.68 -2.64 -15.77
CA ASN A 88 -1.09 -1.24 -15.75
C ASN A 88 -0.54 -0.42 -16.93
N GLY A 89 0.00 -1.09 -17.96
CA GLY A 89 0.43 -0.46 -19.21
C GLY A 89 1.84 0.14 -19.19
N PHE A 90 2.59 -0.02 -18.10
CA PHE A 90 4.00 0.35 -18.04
C PHE A 90 4.84 -0.75 -18.66
N LYS A 91 5.56 -0.46 -19.74
CA LYS A 91 6.47 -1.43 -20.39
C LYS A 91 7.80 -1.46 -19.62
N VAL A 92 8.08 -2.57 -18.94
CA VAL A 92 9.27 -2.78 -18.08
C VAL A 92 9.87 -4.17 -18.21
#